data_AF-A0A3M2CD74-F1
#
_entry.id   AF-A0A3M2CD74-F1
#
_cell.length_a   1.000
_cell.length_b   1.000
_cell.length_c   1.000
_cell.angle_alpha   90.00
_cell.angle_beta   90.00
_cell.angle_gamma   90.00
#
_symmetry.space_group_name_H-M   'P 1'
#
loop_
_entity.id
_entity.type
_entity.pdbx_description
1 polymer ?
#
loop_
_entity_poly.entity_id
_entity_poly.type
_entity_poly.pdbx_seq_one_letter_code
_entity_poly.pdbx_strand_id
1 'polypeptide(L)'
;MLWLGLTLTALALALLILGLRGRVIARGTFCRKCRFDLAGLDAAGACPECGATLDADKATKSHLRRRSPWLVAVAVLLLAGGIALPIAGGRITTTNLYQKTPAWLLLPMERLGFDGALTQIAVRSRSERFSDANWEDLIARALAHQADRSVPWDPRWGDVLAEAIADQRLNEQQLAAYFRNGITTVVTFRTQIPADAKWLPVNVSWIQDRIHRTAPMVWSGPASGRWTGLSVEHAFGSTGVVGLAQTERDGGGDLSTDFFVPWAATNSNTMSTRVLLRWDPGGQPPDQIKVFIETRTIVREGSIPQGSHQQRGPVLAELGPHRVEQMVTVLPPGTPVVSMITDETAAADIRSTAQLSTLFLPTDEHPEARYPASLQIRLSAPTTTAGGAISGTLYLINDGAEHRLGSASVPNGASITVSINPLLGRPQQDTERLESLLNAAANRGQADFVFRSDVNAATNDALIDKVVDVTLRFNDVPVIAADTPPPKVWINAAPEEE
;
A
#
# COMPACT_ATOMS: atom_id res chain seq x y z
N MET A 1 27.20 -13.19 -14.29
CA MET A 1 27.13 -14.34 -15.23
C MET A 1 28.08 -14.19 -16.41
N LEU A 2 28.04 -13.08 -17.17
CA LEU A 2 28.89 -12.89 -18.35
C LEU A 2 30.40 -12.92 -18.05
N TRP A 3 30.87 -12.20 -17.03
CA TRP A 3 32.28 -12.21 -16.61
C TRP A 3 32.76 -13.59 -16.17
N LEU A 4 31.95 -14.32 -15.39
CA LEU A 4 32.27 -15.69 -14.98
C LEU A 4 32.41 -16.62 -16.19
N GLY A 5 31.47 -16.55 -17.14
CA GLY A 5 31.54 -17.28 -18.40
C GLY A 5 32.82 -16.97 -19.18
N LEU A 6 33.16 -15.69 -19.36
CA LEU A 6 34.38 -15.26 -20.03
C LEU A 6 35.65 -15.78 -19.34
N THR A 7 35.73 -15.71 -18.00
CA THR A 7 36.88 -16.23 -17.25
C THR A 7 37.05 -17.74 -17.40
N LEU A 8 35.95 -18.50 -17.36
CA LEU A 8 35.97 -19.95 -17.57
C LEU A 8 36.40 -20.30 -19.00
N THR A 9 35.90 -19.58 -20.01
CA THR A 9 36.30 -19.76 -21.41
C THR A 9 37.77 -19.43 -21.63
N ALA A 10 38.28 -18.35 -21.05
CA ALA A 10 39.69 -17.98 -21.15
C ALA A 10 40.59 -19.03 -20.49
N LEU A 11 40.22 -19.51 -19.29
CA LEU A 11 40.94 -20.57 -18.59
C LEU A 11 40.92 -21.89 -19.38
N ALA A 12 39.77 -22.24 -19.96
CA ALA A 12 39.61 -23.41 -20.81
C ALA A 12 40.52 -23.35 -22.04
N LEU A 13 40.56 -22.20 -22.74
CA LEU A 13 41.44 -21.98 -23.89
C LEU A 13 42.91 -22.12 -23.49
N ALA A 14 43.32 -21.54 -22.36
CA ALA A 14 44.69 -21.66 -21.86
C ALA A 14 45.07 -23.12 -21.57
N LEU A 15 44.20 -23.88 -20.88
CA LEU A 15 44.41 -25.30 -20.61
C LEU A 15 44.42 -26.15 -21.89
N LEU A 16 43.59 -25.80 -22.88
CA LEU A 16 43.57 -26.48 -24.17
C LEU A 16 44.90 -26.28 -24.91
N ILE A 17 45.39 -25.04 -24.96
CA ILE A 17 46.69 -24.71 -25.57
C ILE A 17 47.81 -25.47 -24.87
N LEU A 18 47.83 -25.52 -23.54
CA LEU A 18 48.83 -26.26 -22.76
C LEU A 18 48.74 -27.78 -22.98
N GLY A 19 47.52 -28.34 -22.98
CA GLY A 19 47.27 -29.77 -23.21
C GLY A 19 47.69 -30.24 -24.61
N LEU A 20 47.41 -29.42 -25.63
CA LEU A 20 47.77 -29.68 -27.03
C LEU A 20 49.25 -29.45 -27.31
N ARG A 21 49.87 -28.43 -26.69
CA ARG A 21 51.32 -28.17 -26.77
C ARG A 21 52.13 -29.31 -26.17
N GLY A 22 51.57 -30.00 -25.18
CA GLY A 22 52.13 -31.20 -24.57
C GLY A 22 53.38 -30.93 -23.73
N ARG A 23 53.67 -31.86 -22.80
CA ARG A 23 54.87 -31.81 -21.96
C ARG A 23 56.03 -32.50 -22.66
N VAL A 24 57.21 -31.89 -22.61
CA VAL A 24 58.45 -32.53 -23.08
C VAL A 24 58.76 -33.70 -22.15
N ILE A 25 58.75 -34.93 -22.67
CA ILE A 25 59.07 -36.15 -21.91
C ILE A 25 60.56 -36.43 -21.98
N ALA A 26 61.17 -36.19 -23.14
CA ALA A 26 62.56 -36.50 -23.41
C ALA A 26 63.17 -35.45 -24.37
N ARG A 27 64.46 -35.16 -24.18
CA ARG A 27 65.29 -34.33 -25.06
C ARG A 27 66.35 -35.24 -25.66
N GLY A 28 66.61 -35.11 -26.94
CA GLY A 28 67.45 -36.04 -27.70
C GLY A 28 67.13 -35.98 -29.18
N THR A 29 67.81 -36.77 -29.99
CA THR A 29 67.60 -36.80 -31.44
C THR A 29 66.67 -37.97 -31.75
N PHE A 30 65.38 -37.71 -31.98
CA PHE A 30 64.42 -38.77 -32.24
C PHE A 30 64.05 -38.83 -33.73
N CYS A 31 63.84 -40.03 -34.27
CA CYS A 31 63.30 -40.18 -35.62
C CYS A 31 61.89 -39.57 -35.70
N ARG A 32 61.63 -38.71 -36.68
CA ARG A 32 60.33 -38.03 -36.81
C ARG A 32 59.16 -38.98 -37.07
N LYS A 33 59.41 -40.10 -37.77
CA LYS A 33 58.40 -41.08 -38.20
C LYS A 33 58.02 -42.02 -37.05
N CYS A 34 58.97 -42.82 -36.55
CA CYS A 34 58.69 -43.83 -35.51
C CYS A 34 58.98 -43.39 -34.07
N ARG A 35 59.64 -42.24 -33.85
CA ARG A 35 60.05 -41.71 -32.52
C ARG A 35 61.14 -42.49 -31.80
N PHE A 36 61.86 -43.37 -32.50
CA PHE A 36 63.04 -44.06 -31.97
C PHE A 36 64.14 -43.06 -31.59
N ASP A 37 64.86 -43.32 -30.49
CA ASP A 37 65.98 -42.51 -30.02
C ASP A 37 67.23 -42.81 -30.85
N LEU A 38 67.76 -41.79 -31.52
CA LEU A 38 68.95 -41.87 -32.38
C LEU A 38 70.21 -41.44 -31.63
N ALA A 39 70.15 -41.24 -30.31
CA ALA A 39 71.33 -40.95 -29.51
C ALA A 39 72.38 -42.06 -29.68
N GLY A 40 73.59 -41.68 -30.10
CA GLY A 40 74.71 -42.61 -30.30
C GLY A 40 74.77 -43.29 -31.67
N LEU A 41 73.88 -42.95 -32.61
CA LEU A 41 73.97 -43.38 -34.02
C LEU A 41 74.53 -42.25 -34.89
N ASP A 42 75.38 -42.59 -35.86
CA ASP A 42 75.85 -41.64 -36.85
C ASP A 42 74.66 -41.12 -37.68
N ALA A 43 74.60 -39.80 -37.87
CA ALA A 43 73.43 -39.12 -38.46
C ALA A 43 73.18 -39.47 -39.93
N ALA A 44 74.13 -40.14 -40.60
CA ALA A 44 74.04 -40.54 -41.99
C ALA A 44 73.46 -41.96 -42.10
N GLY A 45 72.27 -42.11 -42.69
CA GLY A 45 71.67 -43.42 -42.96
C GLY A 45 70.16 -43.49 -42.76
N ALA A 46 69.64 -44.73 -42.72
CA ALA A 46 68.24 -45.02 -42.49
C ALA A 46 67.97 -45.33 -41.01
N CYS A 47 66.81 -44.89 -40.49
CA CYS A 47 66.36 -45.21 -39.14
C CYS A 47 66.21 -46.73 -38.98
N PRO A 48 66.84 -47.35 -37.96
CA PRO A 48 66.85 -48.82 -37.81
C PRO A 48 65.46 -49.43 -37.57
N GLU A 49 64.52 -48.68 -37.02
CA GLU A 49 63.16 -49.18 -36.74
C GLU A 49 62.20 -49.07 -37.93
N CYS A 50 62.29 -48.00 -38.73
CA CYS A 50 61.24 -47.70 -39.72
C CYS A 50 61.76 -47.45 -41.14
N GLY A 51 63.07 -47.58 -41.35
CA GLY A 51 63.75 -47.42 -42.62
C GLY A 51 63.73 -46.01 -43.21
N ALA A 52 63.23 -45.00 -42.47
CA ALA A 52 63.19 -43.63 -42.96
C ALA A 52 64.60 -43.04 -43.08
N THR A 53 64.92 -42.41 -44.22
CA THR A 53 66.19 -41.70 -44.42
C THR A 53 66.33 -40.52 -43.47
N LEU A 54 67.48 -40.40 -42.81
CA LEU A 54 67.76 -39.37 -41.81
C LEU A 54 68.41 -38.10 -42.39
N ASP A 55 68.79 -38.13 -43.67
CA ASP A 55 69.50 -37.04 -44.35
C ASP A 55 68.60 -35.84 -44.72
N ALA A 56 67.28 -35.97 -44.65
CA ALA A 56 66.35 -34.91 -45.02
C ALA A 56 66.25 -33.83 -43.92
N ASP A 57 66.20 -32.56 -44.31
CA ASP A 57 65.95 -31.47 -43.38
C ASP A 57 64.61 -31.71 -42.65
N LYS A 58 64.66 -31.75 -41.31
CA LYS A 58 63.56 -32.12 -40.41
C LYS A 58 63.19 -33.61 -40.34
N ALA A 59 64.07 -34.53 -40.74
CA ALA A 59 63.92 -35.98 -40.52
C ALA A 59 64.00 -36.36 -39.02
N THR A 60 64.64 -35.53 -38.21
CA THR A 60 64.78 -35.71 -36.76
C THR A 60 63.99 -34.68 -35.96
N LYS A 61 63.71 -34.99 -34.69
CA LYS A 61 63.09 -34.09 -33.71
C LYS A 61 63.97 -34.02 -32.48
N SER A 62 64.25 -32.81 -31.99
CA SER A 62 65.11 -32.59 -30.81
C SER A 62 64.44 -32.91 -29.46
N HIS A 63 63.15 -33.20 -29.48
CA HIS A 63 62.38 -33.51 -28.27
C HIS A 63 61.09 -34.25 -28.58
N LEU A 64 60.70 -35.15 -27.67
CA LEU A 64 59.40 -35.82 -27.69
C LEU A 64 58.44 -35.12 -26.73
N ARG A 65 57.23 -34.83 -27.22
CA ARG A 65 56.13 -34.25 -26.43
C ARG A 65 55.01 -35.26 -26.27
N ARG A 66 54.56 -35.52 -25.04
CA ARG A 66 53.27 -36.18 -24.79
C ARG A 66 52.22 -35.09 -24.72
N ARG A 67 51.18 -35.21 -25.53
CA ARG A 67 49.92 -34.51 -25.23
C ARG A 67 49.37 -35.07 -23.93
N SER A 68 48.78 -34.21 -23.12
CA SER A 68 48.12 -34.61 -21.90
C SER A 68 46.62 -34.73 -22.18
N PRO A 69 46.09 -35.94 -22.44
CA PRO A 69 44.68 -36.10 -22.81
C PRO A 69 43.73 -35.61 -21.71
N TRP A 70 44.14 -35.69 -20.44
CA TRP A 70 43.34 -35.19 -19.32
C TRP A 70 43.20 -33.67 -19.33
N LEU A 71 44.27 -32.93 -19.64
CA LEU A 71 44.21 -31.45 -19.75
C LEU A 71 43.27 -31.02 -20.86
N VAL A 72 43.26 -31.76 -21.98
CA VAL A 72 42.34 -31.52 -23.09
C VAL A 72 40.90 -31.79 -22.65
N ALA A 73 40.63 -32.88 -21.92
CA ALA A 73 39.29 -33.20 -21.42
C ALA A 73 38.76 -32.14 -20.45
N VAL A 74 39.57 -31.70 -19.48
CA VAL A 74 39.21 -30.62 -18.54
C VAL A 74 38.97 -29.31 -19.28
N ALA A 75 39.82 -28.97 -20.25
CA ALA A 75 39.65 -27.78 -21.07
C ALA A 75 38.33 -27.79 -21.87
N VAL A 76 37.97 -28.92 -22.49
CA VAL A 76 36.70 -29.05 -23.23
C VAL A 76 35.50 -28.91 -22.31
N LEU A 77 35.53 -29.51 -21.11
CA LEU A 77 34.45 -29.38 -20.13
C LEU A 77 34.29 -27.93 -19.66
N LEU A 78 35.40 -27.25 -19.33
CA LEU A 78 35.36 -25.84 -18.93
C LEU A 78 34.91 -24.92 -20.06
N LEU A 79 35.29 -25.22 -21.32
CA LEU A 79 34.85 -24.47 -22.48
C LEU A 79 33.35 -24.63 -22.71
N ALA A 80 32.84 -25.86 -22.61
CA ALA A 80 31.40 -26.15 -22.70
C ALA A 80 30.62 -25.43 -21.59
N GLY A 81 31.11 -25.47 -20.34
CA GLY A 81 30.52 -24.75 -19.23
C GLY A 81 30.54 -23.22 -19.42
N GLY A 82 31.69 -22.67 -19.84
CA GLY A 82 31.89 -21.24 -20.08
C GLY A 82 31.02 -20.67 -21.20
N ILE A 83 30.70 -21.48 -22.22
CA ILE A 83 29.78 -21.11 -23.31
C ILE A 83 28.31 -21.33 -22.90
N ALA A 84 28.00 -22.45 -22.24
CA ALA A 84 26.63 -22.78 -21.84
C ALA A 84 26.07 -21.82 -20.79
N LEU A 85 26.88 -21.38 -19.82
CA LEU A 85 26.50 -20.45 -18.76
C LEU A 85 25.88 -19.13 -19.26
N PRO A 86 26.51 -18.37 -20.18
CA PRO A 86 25.93 -17.13 -20.70
C PRO A 86 24.74 -17.38 -21.65
N ILE A 87 24.73 -18.47 -22.43
CA ILE A 87 23.59 -18.80 -23.32
C ILE A 87 22.37 -19.19 -22.48
N ALA A 88 22.55 -20.03 -21.46
CA ALA A 88 21.50 -20.41 -20.53
C ALA A 88 21.07 -19.21 -19.67
N GLY A 89 22.02 -18.41 -19.19
CA GLY A 89 21.75 -17.21 -18.39
C GLY A 89 21.03 -16.09 -19.15
N GLY A 90 21.16 -16.04 -20.48
CA GLY A 90 20.41 -15.09 -21.32
C GLY A 90 18.96 -15.50 -21.59
N ARG A 91 18.62 -16.79 -21.45
CA ARG A 91 17.25 -17.31 -21.67
C ARG A 91 16.52 -17.63 -20.36
N ILE A 92 17.24 -17.97 -19.31
CA ILE A 92 16.69 -18.17 -17.97
C ILE A 92 16.66 -16.79 -17.32
N THR A 93 15.53 -16.09 -17.48
CA THR A 93 15.24 -14.96 -16.59
C THR A 93 15.31 -15.49 -15.16
N THR A 94 15.95 -14.74 -14.26
CA THR A 94 16.11 -15.12 -12.85
C THR A 94 14.79 -15.57 -12.23
N THR A 95 13.67 -14.97 -12.67
CA THR A 95 12.30 -15.35 -12.34
C THR A 95 11.97 -16.83 -12.57
N ASN A 96 12.41 -17.44 -13.68
CA ASN A 96 12.11 -18.84 -14.02
C ASN A 96 12.88 -19.82 -13.13
N LEU A 97 14.08 -19.45 -12.67
CA LEU A 97 14.85 -20.28 -11.75
C LEU A 97 14.15 -20.40 -10.40
N TYR A 98 13.72 -19.27 -9.83
CA TYR A 98 13.00 -19.27 -8.55
C TYR A 98 11.65 -19.99 -8.66
N GLN A 99 10.94 -19.84 -9.78
CA GLN A 99 9.66 -20.55 -10.03
C GLN A 99 9.80 -22.07 -9.97
N LYS A 100 10.95 -22.64 -10.37
CA LYS A 100 11.23 -24.08 -10.29
C LYS A 100 11.95 -24.51 -9.01
N THR A 101 12.38 -23.56 -8.20
CA THR A 101 13.11 -23.83 -6.96
C THR A 101 12.14 -24.40 -5.93
N PRO A 102 12.42 -25.52 -5.27
CA PRO A 102 11.53 -26.08 -4.25
C PRO A 102 11.45 -25.17 -3.03
N ALA A 103 10.31 -25.14 -2.34
CA ALA A 103 10.03 -24.23 -1.22
C ALA A 103 11.10 -24.27 -0.10
N TRP A 104 11.64 -25.46 0.20
CA TRP A 104 12.70 -25.63 1.21
C TRP A 104 13.99 -24.88 0.86
N LEU A 105 14.27 -24.65 -0.44
CA LEU A 105 15.46 -23.93 -0.90
C LEU A 105 15.19 -22.43 -1.04
N LEU A 106 13.93 -22.01 -1.21
CA LEU A 106 13.57 -20.57 -1.27
C LEU A 106 13.85 -19.85 0.05
N LEU A 107 13.57 -20.47 1.20
CA LEU A 107 13.78 -19.88 2.52
C LEU A 107 15.25 -19.53 2.82
N PRO A 108 16.23 -20.45 2.68
CA PRO A 108 17.63 -20.09 2.88
C PRO A 108 18.13 -19.10 1.82
N MET A 109 17.59 -19.13 0.60
CA MET A 109 17.94 -18.13 -0.41
C MET A 109 17.44 -16.73 -0.01
N GLU A 110 16.22 -16.61 0.47
CA GLU A 110 15.71 -15.34 0.98
C GLU A 110 16.58 -14.82 2.15
N ARG A 111 17.01 -15.69 3.09
CA ARG A 111 17.94 -15.32 4.18
C ARG A 111 19.29 -14.81 3.70
N LEU A 112 19.75 -15.27 2.53
CA LEU A 112 20.98 -14.81 1.89
C LEU A 112 20.79 -13.50 1.10
N GLY A 113 19.60 -12.90 1.15
CA GLY A 113 19.27 -11.64 0.49
C GLY A 113 18.89 -11.80 -0.98
N PHE A 114 18.53 -13.01 -1.44
CA PHE A 114 18.07 -13.22 -2.81
C PHE A 114 16.62 -12.72 -2.98
N ASP A 115 16.47 -11.48 -3.44
CA ASP A 115 15.19 -10.79 -3.65
C ASP A 115 14.12 -11.64 -4.38
N GLY A 116 14.51 -12.33 -5.45
CA GLY A 116 13.62 -13.18 -6.23
C GLY A 116 13.05 -14.38 -5.46
N ALA A 117 13.71 -14.80 -4.37
CA ALA A 117 13.21 -15.84 -3.50
C ALA A 117 12.01 -15.36 -2.68
N LEU A 118 12.06 -14.13 -2.12
CA LEU A 118 10.92 -13.54 -1.40
C LEU A 118 9.71 -13.35 -2.32
N THR A 119 9.93 -12.90 -3.57
CA THR A 119 8.86 -12.83 -4.58
C THR A 119 8.18 -14.19 -4.80
N GLN A 120 8.96 -15.27 -4.91
CA GLN A 120 8.35 -16.59 -5.08
C GLN A 120 7.72 -17.13 -3.80
N ILE A 121 8.24 -16.79 -2.63
CA ILE A 121 7.60 -17.11 -1.35
C ILE A 121 6.22 -16.47 -1.27
N ALA A 122 6.09 -15.17 -1.58
CA ALA A 122 4.82 -14.45 -1.58
C ALA A 122 3.82 -14.93 -2.66
N VAL A 123 4.31 -15.41 -3.80
CA VAL A 123 3.45 -16.02 -4.83
C VAL A 123 2.97 -17.41 -4.39
N ARG A 124 3.87 -18.22 -3.82
CA ARG A 124 3.57 -19.60 -3.43
C ARG A 124 2.76 -19.69 -2.15
N SER A 125 2.81 -18.71 -1.25
CA SER A 125 1.98 -18.68 -0.04
C SER A 125 0.49 -18.78 -0.36
N ARG A 126 0.07 -18.40 -1.57
CA ARG A 126 -1.32 -18.48 -2.05
C ARG A 126 -1.75 -19.86 -2.57
N SER A 127 -0.81 -20.65 -3.08
CA SER A 127 -1.12 -21.83 -3.91
C SER A 127 -0.44 -23.11 -3.45
N GLU A 128 0.69 -23.00 -2.75
CA GLU A 128 1.45 -24.12 -2.23
C GLU A 128 1.46 -24.09 -0.69
N ARG A 129 1.33 -25.27 -0.09
CA ARG A 129 1.43 -25.42 1.36
C ARG A 129 2.90 -25.50 1.74
N PHE A 130 3.43 -24.44 2.34
CA PHE A 130 4.63 -24.57 3.17
C PHE A 130 4.33 -25.49 4.36
N SER A 131 5.35 -26.20 4.86
CA SER A 131 5.23 -26.92 6.13
C SER A 131 4.96 -25.94 7.28
N ASP A 132 4.35 -26.39 8.37
CA ASP A 132 4.01 -25.51 9.50
C ASP A 132 5.25 -24.85 10.11
N ALA A 133 6.37 -25.57 10.19
CA ALA A 133 7.65 -25.00 10.64
C ALA A 133 8.18 -23.89 9.71
N ASN A 134 7.96 -24.03 8.40
CA ASN A 134 8.34 -22.98 7.44
C ASN A 134 7.43 -21.77 7.57
N TRP A 135 6.14 -21.97 7.83
CA TRP A 135 5.19 -20.90 8.08
C TRP A 135 5.50 -20.14 9.36
N GLU A 136 5.82 -20.84 10.45
CA GLU A 136 6.20 -20.23 11.72
C GLU A 136 7.42 -19.31 11.55
N ASP A 137 8.46 -19.79 10.86
CA ASP A 137 9.67 -19.02 10.55
C ASP A 137 9.40 -17.84 9.60
N LEU A 138 8.51 -18.01 8.62
CA LEU A 138 8.09 -16.92 7.73
C LEU A 138 7.31 -15.83 8.47
N ILE A 139 6.35 -16.20 9.30
CA ILE A 139 5.54 -15.27 10.10
C ILE A 139 6.44 -14.50 11.07
N ALA A 140 7.32 -15.20 11.79
CA ALA A 140 8.24 -14.56 12.74
C ALA A 140 9.12 -13.50 12.07
N ARG A 141 9.68 -13.81 10.90
CA ARG A 141 10.53 -12.87 10.14
C ARG A 141 9.75 -11.73 9.51
N ALA A 142 8.57 -12.02 8.96
CA ALA A 142 7.71 -10.99 8.40
C ALA A 142 7.27 -9.98 9.48
N LEU A 143 6.88 -10.46 10.67
CA LEU A 143 6.56 -9.60 11.81
C LEU A 143 7.77 -8.81 12.33
N ALA A 144 8.96 -9.43 12.38
CA ALA A 144 10.19 -8.74 12.76
C ALA A 144 10.55 -7.62 11.77
N HIS A 145 10.43 -7.88 10.46
CA HIS A 145 10.62 -6.87 9.42
C HIS A 145 9.55 -5.77 9.48
N GLN A 146 8.29 -6.14 9.78
CA GLN A 146 7.21 -5.17 9.96
C GLN A 146 7.48 -4.25 11.16
N ALA A 147 8.00 -4.79 12.27
CA ALA A 147 8.36 -4.04 13.47
C ALA A 147 9.56 -3.10 13.28
N ASP A 148 10.52 -3.46 12.42
CA ASP A 148 11.73 -2.66 12.18
C ASP A 148 11.45 -1.42 11.31
N ARG A 149 11.16 -0.30 11.99
CA ARG A 149 10.88 1.00 11.37
C ARG A 149 12.10 1.60 10.64
N SER A 150 13.31 1.07 10.85
CA SER A 150 14.53 1.58 10.18
C SER A 150 14.71 1.06 8.76
N VAL A 151 14.01 -0.03 8.40
CA VAL A 151 14.05 -0.63 7.07
C VAL A 151 12.78 -0.26 6.29
N PRO A 152 12.87 0.12 5.00
CA PRO A 152 11.69 0.33 4.16
C PRO A 152 10.82 -0.93 4.12
N TRP A 153 9.50 -0.77 4.26
CA TRP A 153 8.56 -1.88 4.23
C TRP A 153 8.53 -2.54 2.84
N ASP A 154 8.80 -3.85 2.78
CA ASP A 154 8.62 -4.64 1.58
C ASP A 154 7.20 -5.23 1.51
N PRO A 155 6.37 -4.79 0.53
CA PRO A 155 5.00 -5.28 0.32
C PRO A 155 4.84 -6.81 0.34
N ARG A 156 5.87 -7.55 -0.13
CA ARG A 156 5.83 -9.02 -0.23
C ARG A 156 5.75 -9.70 1.13
N TRP A 157 6.28 -9.08 2.19
CA TRP A 157 6.10 -9.60 3.55
C TRP A 157 4.67 -9.47 4.02
N GLY A 158 3.97 -8.42 3.62
CA GLY A 158 2.55 -8.28 3.92
C GLY A 158 1.68 -9.26 3.15
N ASP A 159 2.07 -9.67 1.94
CA ASP A 159 1.42 -10.80 1.25
C ASP A 159 1.56 -12.10 2.05
N VAL A 160 2.75 -12.41 2.54
CA VAL A 160 2.98 -13.61 3.38
C VAL A 160 2.13 -13.58 4.65
N LEU A 161 2.09 -12.43 5.35
CA LEU A 161 1.29 -12.27 6.57
C LEU A 161 -0.21 -12.34 6.29
N ALA A 162 -0.66 -11.81 5.17
CA ALA A 162 -2.06 -11.86 4.79
C ALA A 162 -2.55 -13.28 4.49
N GLU A 163 -1.76 -14.06 3.75
CA GLU A 163 -2.08 -15.48 3.52
C GLU A 163 -2.07 -16.26 4.85
N ALA A 164 -1.12 -15.95 5.73
CA ALA A 164 -1.07 -16.57 7.05
C ALA A 164 -2.30 -16.20 7.92
N ILE A 165 -2.84 -14.98 7.79
CA ILE A 165 -4.11 -14.58 8.44
C ILE A 165 -5.29 -15.34 7.81
N ALA A 166 -5.36 -15.40 6.49
CA ALA A 166 -6.45 -16.09 5.76
C ALA A 166 -6.52 -17.59 6.11
N ASP A 167 -5.36 -18.22 6.33
CA ASP A 167 -5.22 -19.60 6.78
C ASP A 167 -5.31 -19.79 8.32
N GLN A 168 -5.59 -18.73 9.09
CA GLN A 168 -5.63 -18.75 10.57
C GLN A 168 -4.35 -19.30 11.22
N ARG A 169 -3.18 -18.97 10.65
CA ARG A 169 -1.87 -19.43 11.13
C ARG A 169 -1.23 -18.52 12.18
N LEU A 170 -1.69 -17.26 12.27
CA LEU A 170 -1.23 -16.35 13.31
C LEU A 170 -1.96 -16.68 14.61
N ASN A 171 -1.20 -16.89 15.69
CA ASN A 171 -1.80 -16.88 17.02
C ASN A 171 -2.20 -15.45 17.44
N GLU A 172 -2.95 -15.32 18.54
CA GLU A 172 -3.44 -14.02 19.04
C GLU A 172 -2.32 -12.98 19.24
N GLN A 173 -1.16 -13.40 19.76
CA GLN A 173 -0.03 -12.50 19.98
C GLN A 173 0.60 -12.01 18.67
N GLN A 174 0.73 -12.90 17.69
CA GLN A 174 1.22 -12.57 16.35
C GLN A 174 0.23 -11.68 15.61
N LEU A 175 -1.07 -11.92 15.74
CA LEU A 175 -2.11 -11.08 15.16
C LEU A 175 -2.09 -9.67 15.79
N ALA A 176 -1.97 -9.58 17.11
CA ALA A 176 -1.80 -8.31 17.80
C ALA A 176 -0.52 -7.59 17.32
N ALA A 177 0.61 -8.31 17.18
CA ALA A 177 1.84 -7.74 16.66
C ALA A 177 1.67 -7.22 15.23
N TYR A 178 0.97 -7.98 14.36
CA TYR A 178 0.68 -7.59 12.98
C TYR A 178 -0.03 -6.23 12.90
N PHE A 179 -1.11 -6.05 13.66
CA PHE A 179 -1.86 -4.79 13.65
C PHE A 179 -1.11 -3.66 14.36
N ARG A 180 -0.40 -3.95 15.47
CA ARG A 180 0.40 -2.95 16.20
C ARG A 180 1.52 -2.37 15.33
N ASN A 181 2.18 -3.23 14.57
CA ASN A 181 3.29 -2.83 13.70
C ASN A 181 2.78 -2.25 12.37
N GLY A 182 1.59 -2.67 11.94
CA GLY A 182 0.99 -2.33 10.64
C GLY A 182 0.14 -1.06 10.61
N ILE A 183 -0.47 -0.70 11.74
CA ILE A 183 -1.38 0.46 11.87
C ILE A 183 -0.74 1.51 12.77
N THR A 184 -0.62 2.72 12.24
CA THR A 184 -0.22 3.90 13.00
C THR A 184 -1.44 4.76 13.27
N THR A 185 -1.81 4.91 14.55
CA THR A 185 -2.88 5.84 14.96
C THR A 185 -2.29 7.24 15.13
N VAL A 186 -2.76 8.18 14.33
CA VAL A 186 -2.43 9.60 14.40
C VAL A 186 -3.65 10.35 14.93
N VAL A 187 -3.51 10.95 16.10
CA VAL A 187 -4.52 11.84 16.66
C VAL A 187 -4.06 13.27 16.43
N THR A 188 -4.90 14.07 15.80
CA THR A 188 -4.67 15.50 15.63
C THR A 188 -5.74 16.29 16.36
N PHE A 189 -5.32 17.07 17.35
CA PHE A 189 -6.19 18.03 18.01
C PHE A 189 -6.02 19.40 17.35
N ARG A 190 -7.11 20.17 17.36
CA ARG A 190 -7.03 21.59 17.06
C ARG A 190 -6.14 22.27 18.11
N THR A 191 -5.23 23.14 17.69
CA THR A 191 -4.28 23.82 18.59
C THR A 191 -4.91 24.97 19.37
N GLN A 192 -6.04 25.49 18.89
CA GLN A 192 -6.76 26.61 19.47
C GLN A 192 -8.27 26.33 19.48
N ILE A 193 -9.00 26.81 20.48
CA ILE A 193 -10.48 26.78 20.49
C ILE A 193 -11.03 28.08 21.09
N PRO A 194 -12.22 28.55 20.68
CA PRO A 194 -12.91 29.62 21.37
C PRO A 194 -13.32 29.19 22.78
N ALA A 195 -13.26 30.11 23.74
CA ALA A 195 -13.74 29.91 25.11
C ALA A 195 -15.21 29.47 25.19
N ASP A 196 -16.03 29.89 24.22
CA ASP A 196 -17.45 29.60 24.10
C ASP A 196 -17.78 28.38 23.22
N ALA A 197 -16.77 27.69 22.66
CA ALA A 197 -17.01 26.50 21.87
C ALA A 197 -17.48 25.33 22.75
N LYS A 198 -18.59 24.70 22.36
CA LYS A 198 -19.12 23.53 23.09
C LYS A 198 -18.40 22.23 22.75
N TRP A 199 -17.65 22.21 21.65
CA TRP A 199 -17.02 21.01 21.10
C TRP A 199 -15.59 21.32 20.66
N LEU A 200 -14.66 20.45 21.04
CA LEU A 200 -13.30 20.40 20.53
C LEU A 200 -13.21 19.28 19.48
N PRO A 201 -13.01 19.59 18.19
CA PRO A 201 -12.82 18.56 17.18
C PRO A 201 -11.45 17.91 17.32
N VAL A 202 -11.45 16.59 17.15
CA VAL A 202 -10.28 15.73 17.13
C VAL A 202 -10.36 14.87 15.89
N ASN A 203 -9.34 14.89 15.05
CA ASN A 203 -9.22 13.99 13.94
C ASN A 203 -8.39 12.77 14.38
N VAL A 204 -8.94 11.58 14.23
CA VAL A 204 -8.24 10.33 14.51
C VAL A 204 -8.08 9.61 13.18
N SER A 205 -6.83 9.52 12.74
CA SER A 205 -6.42 8.87 11.51
C SER A 205 -5.68 7.57 11.79
N TRP A 206 -5.97 6.52 11.04
CA TRP A 206 -5.27 5.25 11.05
C TRP A 206 -4.56 5.07 9.73
N ILE A 207 -3.23 5.05 9.79
CA ILE A 207 -2.36 4.93 8.61
C ILE A 207 -1.87 3.49 8.56
N GLN A 208 -2.23 2.79 7.49
CA GLN A 208 -1.77 1.45 7.11
C GLN A 208 -0.46 1.57 6.34
N ASP A 209 0.64 1.90 7.01
CA ASP A 209 1.93 2.10 6.36
C ASP A 209 2.74 0.80 6.21
N ARG A 210 2.38 -0.26 6.94
CA ARG A 210 3.05 -1.56 6.90
C ARG A 210 2.09 -2.75 6.81
N ILE A 211 0.94 -2.53 6.19
CA ILE A 211 -0.02 -3.57 5.82
C ILE A 211 -0.09 -3.61 4.29
N HIS A 212 -0.01 -4.81 3.71
CA HIS A 212 -0.02 -4.90 2.25
C HIS A 212 -1.41 -4.64 1.67
N ARG A 213 -1.43 -3.94 0.53
CA ARG A 213 -2.65 -3.53 -0.16
C ARG A 213 -3.48 -4.67 -0.73
N THR A 214 -2.88 -5.84 -0.95
CA THR A 214 -3.60 -7.01 -1.47
C THR A 214 -3.73 -8.11 -0.44
N ALA A 215 -3.49 -7.81 0.84
CA ALA A 215 -3.87 -8.71 1.90
C ALA A 215 -5.36 -8.98 1.71
N PRO A 216 -5.75 -10.18 1.25
CA PRO A 216 -7.13 -10.35 0.89
C PRO A 216 -7.82 -10.53 2.24
N MET A 217 -8.41 -9.46 2.76
CA MET A 217 -9.64 -9.61 3.51
C MET A 217 -10.65 -10.09 2.47
N VAL A 218 -10.55 -11.40 2.19
CA VAL A 218 -11.19 -12.11 1.09
C VAL A 218 -12.69 -11.92 1.26
N TRP A 219 -13.28 -11.06 0.44
CA TRP A 219 -14.69 -11.11 0.08
C TRP A 219 -14.87 -12.28 -0.88
N SER A 220 -14.63 -13.50 -0.42
CA SER A 220 -15.12 -14.64 -1.17
C SER A 220 -16.59 -14.70 -0.88
N GLY A 221 -17.39 -14.30 -1.86
CA GLY A 221 -18.82 -14.56 -1.87
C GLY A 221 -19.12 -16.03 -1.52
N PRO A 222 -20.40 -16.37 -1.29
CA PRO A 222 -20.84 -17.65 -0.73
C PRO A 222 -20.31 -18.92 -1.44
N ALA A 223 -19.70 -18.82 -2.61
CA ALA A 223 -19.14 -19.93 -3.37
C ALA A 223 -17.91 -20.62 -2.75
N SER A 224 -17.13 -19.97 -1.86
CA SER A 224 -15.93 -20.61 -1.25
C SER A 224 -16.21 -21.29 0.10
N GLY A 225 -17.35 -21.00 0.75
CA GLY A 225 -17.67 -21.47 2.09
C GLY A 225 -16.72 -21.01 3.21
N ARG A 226 -15.76 -20.12 2.94
CA ARG A 226 -14.81 -19.59 3.92
C ARG A 226 -14.93 -18.07 4.00
N TRP A 227 -15.72 -17.58 4.96
CA TRP A 227 -15.71 -16.18 5.36
C TRP A 227 -14.80 -16.03 6.59
N THR A 228 -13.60 -15.49 6.40
CA THR A 228 -12.74 -15.01 7.48
C THR A 228 -12.57 -13.50 7.32
N GLY A 229 -13.67 -12.76 7.47
CA GLY A 229 -13.56 -11.31 7.64
C GLY A 229 -12.86 -11.03 8.96
N LEU A 230 -11.93 -10.09 9.00
CA LEU A 230 -11.53 -9.47 10.26
C LEU A 230 -12.28 -8.13 10.35
N SER A 231 -12.95 -7.88 11.46
CA SER A 231 -13.45 -6.54 11.77
C SER A 231 -12.43 -5.85 12.65
N VAL A 232 -12.02 -4.65 12.28
CA VAL A 232 -11.16 -3.81 13.13
C VAL A 232 -12.05 -2.70 13.68
N GLU A 233 -12.40 -2.83 14.95
CA GLU A 233 -13.15 -1.85 15.72
C GLU A 233 -12.17 -0.91 16.42
N HIS A 234 -12.38 0.40 16.32
CA HIS A 234 -11.60 1.36 17.08
C HIS A 234 -12.45 1.93 18.22
N ALA A 235 -12.17 1.51 19.44
CA ALA A 235 -12.87 1.96 20.63
C ALA A 235 -12.17 3.19 21.23
N PHE A 236 -12.94 4.17 21.69
CA PHE A 236 -12.44 5.31 22.45
C PHE A 236 -12.62 5.00 23.94
N GLY A 237 -11.51 4.72 24.63
CA GLY A 237 -11.53 4.26 26.02
C GLY A 237 -11.86 5.38 27.00
N SER A 238 -11.29 6.57 26.79
CA SER A 238 -11.62 7.77 27.54
C SER A 238 -11.19 9.02 26.76
N THR A 239 -11.86 10.13 27.03
CA THR A 239 -11.52 11.45 26.49
C THR A 239 -11.73 12.48 27.57
N GLY A 240 -10.88 13.50 27.63
CA GLY A 240 -11.11 14.57 28.59
C GLY A 240 -10.05 15.65 28.60
N VAL A 241 -10.21 16.54 29.58
CA VAL A 241 -9.24 17.57 29.93
C VAL A 241 -8.55 17.13 31.22
N VAL A 242 -7.22 17.11 31.20
CA VAL A 242 -6.41 16.70 32.37
C VAL A 242 -6.71 17.63 33.54
N GLY A 243 -7.13 17.06 34.67
CA GLY A 243 -7.50 17.80 35.87
C GLY A 243 -8.99 18.05 36.06
N LEU A 244 -9.83 17.78 35.05
CA LEU A 244 -11.28 17.67 35.20
C LEU A 244 -11.68 16.21 35.43
N ALA A 245 -12.82 15.98 36.08
CA ALA A 245 -13.38 14.64 36.21
C ALA A 245 -13.48 14.01 34.82
N GLN A 246 -12.99 12.79 34.67
CA GLN A 246 -13.18 12.04 33.43
C GLN A 246 -14.68 11.97 33.18
N THR A 247 -15.13 12.53 32.05
CA THR A 247 -16.44 12.17 31.55
C THR A 247 -16.30 10.75 31.03
N GLU A 248 -16.60 9.77 31.89
CA GLU A 248 -17.14 8.50 31.40
C GLU A 248 -18.28 8.87 30.44
N ARG A 249 -18.26 8.27 29.26
CA ARG A 249 -19.18 8.60 28.20
C ARG A 249 -20.60 8.33 28.73
N ASP A 250 -21.38 9.37 29.03
CA ASP A 250 -22.76 9.31 29.59
C ASP A 250 -23.81 8.66 28.63
N GLY A 251 -23.38 7.90 27.63
CA GLY A 251 -24.23 7.14 26.74
C GLY A 251 -23.37 6.18 25.95
N GLY A 252 -23.65 4.88 26.08
CA GLY A 252 -22.98 3.74 25.44
C GLY A 252 -23.09 3.71 23.92
N GLY A 253 -22.71 4.80 23.25
CA GLY A 253 -22.27 4.75 21.87
C GLY A 253 -20.81 4.38 21.88
N ASP A 254 -20.48 3.09 21.86
CA ASP A 254 -19.26 2.69 21.16
C ASP A 254 -19.35 3.41 19.81
N LEU A 255 -18.33 4.19 19.43
CA LEU A 255 -18.10 4.37 18.02
C LEU A 255 -17.55 3.01 17.56
N SER A 256 -18.42 1.99 17.55
CA SER A 256 -18.26 0.88 16.66
C SER A 256 -18.53 1.49 15.31
N THR A 257 -17.52 2.14 14.76
CA THR A 257 -17.32 1.91 13.36
C THR A 257 -16.96 0.44 13.29
N ASP A 258 -17.97 -0.42 13.17
CA ASP A 258 -17.81 -1.70 12.52
C ASP A 258 -17.37 -1.33 11.11
N PHE A 259 -16.07 -0.99 10.98
CA PHE A 259 -15.44 -0.80 9.69
C PHE A 259 -15.34 -2.20 9.15
N PHE A 260 -16.44 -2.62 8.54
CA PHE A 260 -16.33 -3.39 7.34
C PHE A 260 -15.44 -2.56 6.43
N VAL A 261 -14.23 -3.02 6.16
CA VAL A 261 -13.40 -2.47 5.09
C VAL A 261 -13.80 -3.26 3.85
N PRO A 262 -14.85 -2.90 3.09
CA PRO A 262 -15.02 -3.44 1.76
C PRO A 262 -13.86 -2.86 0.95
N TRP A 263 -12.76 -3.61 0.89
CA TRP A 263 -11.45 -3.19 0.38
C TRP A 263 -11.47 -2.77 -1.12
N ALA A 264 -12.63 -2.74 -1.77
CA ALA A 264 -12.70 -2.65 -3.23
C ALA A 264 -12.46 -1.26 -3.85
N ALA A 265 -12.30 -0.13 -3.13
CA ALA A 265 -12.41 1.17 -3.83
C ALA A 265 -11.59 2.39 -3.39
N THR A 266 -10.80 2.39 -2.32
CA THR A 266 -10.00 3.59 -1.97
C THR A 266 -8.51 3.29 -2.00
N ASN A 267 -7.79 3.98 -2.89
CA ASN A 267 -6.32 3.94 -2.97
C ASN A 267 -5.62 4.59 -1.76
N SER A 268 -6.33 4.87 -0.68
CA SER A 268 -5.82 5.55 0.51
C SER A 268 -5.40 4.55 1.57
N ASN A 269 -4.14 4.61 1.98
CA ASN A 269 -3.65 3.88 3.15
C ASN A 269 -4.08 4.54 4.47
N THR A 270 -4.87 5.61 4.42
CA THR A 270 -5.27 6.39 5.58
C THR A 270 -6.78 6.38 5.69
N MET A 271 -7.28 5.97 6.86
CA MET A 271 -8.67 6.13 7.25
C MET A 271 -8.72 7.21 8.33
N SER A 272 -9.68 8.12 8.28
CA SER A 272 -9.82 9.17 9.29
C SER A 272 -11.25 9.26 9.78
N THR A 273 -11.43 9.39 11.09
CA THR A 273 -12.71 9.74 11.71
C THR A 273 -12.57 11.04 12.49
N ARG A 274 -13.69 11.73 12.65
CA ARG A 274 -13.79 12.94 13.44
C ARG A 274 -14.51 12.62 14.75
N VAL A 275 -13.89 12.97 15.85
CA VAL A 275 -14.43 12.87 17.20
C VAL A 275 -14.66 14.28 17.73
N LEU A 276 -15.83 14.56 18.30
CA LEU A 276 -16.13 15.82 18.97
C LEU A 276 -16.08 15.62 20.48
N LEU A 277 -15.17 16.31 21.16
CA LEU A 277 -15.07 16.28 22.62
C LEU A 277 -15.94 17.40 23.20
N ARG A 278 -16.86 17.08 24.10
CA ARG A 278 -17.67 18.10 24.77
C ARG A 278 -16.77 18.94 25.69
N TRP A 279 -16.83 20.26 25.53
CA TRP A 279 -16.17 21.22 26.40
C TRP A 279 -17.22 21.96 27.21
N ASP A 280 -17.11 21.87 28.53
CA ASP A 280 -17.95 22.61 29.49
C ASP A 280 -17.06 23.05 30.66
N PRO A 281 -16.46 24.26 30.60
CA PRO A 281 -15.52 24.71 31.62
C PRO A 281 -16.15 24.96 32.99
N GLY A 282 -17.49 25.02 33.11
CA GLY A 282 -18.18 25.35 34.36
C GLY A 282 -17.83 26.72 34.97
N GLY A 283 -17.15 27.60 34.22
CA GLY A 283 -16.60 28.88 34.70
C GLY A 283 -15.75 29.58 33.63
N GLN A 284 -14.91 30.55 34.06
CA GLN A 284 -13.94 31.19 33.16
C GLN A 284 -12.89 30.16 32.74
N PRO A 285 -12.77 29.83 31.44
CA PRO A 285 -11.82 28.83 31.00
C PRO A 285 -10.39 29.34 31.17
N PRO A 286 -9.41 28.47 31.50
CA PRO A 286 -8.01 28.86 31.52
C PRO A 286 -7.51 29.16 30.11
N ASP A 287 -6.45 29.96 29.97
CA ASP A 287 -5.85 30.33 28.68
C ASP A 287 -5.33 29.10 27.89
N GLN A 288 -5.02 28.01 28.60
CA GLN A 288 -4.61 26.75 28.00
C GLN A 288 -5.25 25.58 28.75
N ILE A 289 -5.66 24.57 27.99
CA ILE A 289 -6.16 23.30 28.51
C ILE A 289 -5.31 22.15 27.96
N LYS A 290 -5.03 21.16 28.81
CA LYS A 290 -4.39 19.91 28.37
C LYS A 290 -5.48 18.90 28.07
N VAL A 291 -5.63 18.53 26.81
CA VAL A 291 -6.62 17.54 26.37
C VAL A 291 -5.94 16.20 26.12
N PHE A 292 -6.71 15.11 26.23
CA PHE A 292 -6.24 13.79 25.86
C PHE A 292 -7.35 12.94 25.23
N ILE A 293 -6.92 11.98 24.41
CA ILE A 293 -7.76 10.90 23.89
C ILE A 293 -7.05 9.58 24.14
N GLU A 294 -7.78 8.60 24.63
CA GLU A 294 -7.33 7.21 24.72
C GLU A 294 -8.08 6.39 23.68
N THR A 295 -7.33 5.84 22.74
CA THR A 295 -7.86 4.95 21.71
C THR A 295 -7.44 3.52 21.98
N ARG A 296 -8.30 2.57 21.62
CA ARG A 296 -8.02 1.15 21.57
C ARG A 296 -8.41 0.64 20.19
N THR A 297 -7.66 -0.32 19.68
CA THR A 297 -7.99 -1.01 18.43
C THR A 297 -8.30 -2.45 18.79
N ILE A 298 -9.54 -2.85 18.59
CA ILE A 298 -10.07 -4.18 18.87
C ILE A 298 -10.21 -4.89 17.53
N VAL A 299 -9.48 -5.98 17.34
CA VAL A 299 -9.61 -6.84 16.19
C VAL A 299 -10.57 -7.96 16.57
N ARG A 300 -11.60 -8.17 15.76
CA ARG A 300 -12.61 -9.22 15.94
C ARG A 300 -12.67 -10.13 14.72
N GLU A 301 -13.16 -11.33 14.95
CA GLU A 301 -13.66 -12.16 13.86
C GLU A 301 -14.90 -11.49 13.26
N GLY A 302 -14.92 -11.36 11.94
CA GLY A 302 -16.02 -10.75 11.20
C GLY A 302 -17.24 -11.65 11.24
N SER A 303 -18.36 -11.11 11.70
CA SER A 303 -19.65 -11.79 11.66
C SER A 303 -20.41 -11.47 10.39
N ILE A 304 -21.23 -12.42 9.93
CA ILE A 304 -22.19 -12.18 8.85
C ILE A 304 -23.20 -11.16 9.36
N PRO A 305 -23.46 -10.05 8.62
CA PRO A 305 -24.59 -9.19 8.92
C PRO A 305 -25.90 -9.98 8.68
N GLN A 306 -26.42 -10.65 9.71
CA GLN A 306 -27.76 -11.23 9.69
C GLN A 306 -28.73 -10.23 10.32
N GLY A 307 -29.22 -9.30 9.50
CA GLY A 307 -30.20 -8.28 9.90
C GLY A 307 -29.59 -7.07 10.62
N SER A 308 -30.45 -6.26 11.27
CA SER A 308 -30.09 -5.01 11.95
C SER A 308 -29.29 -5.19 13.24
N HIS A 309 -29.08 -6.43 13.70
CA HIS A 309 -28.30 -6.75 14.89
C HIS A 309 -27.05 -7.53 14.49
N GLN A 310 -25.98 -6.80 14.21
CA GLN A 310 -24.68 -7.39 13.95
C GLN A 310 -24.12 -7.95 15.27
N GLN A 311 -24.17 -9.28 15.44
CA GLN A 311 -23.50 -9.92 16.57
C GLN A 311 -22.00 -9.72 16.40
N ARG A 312 -21.34 -9.00 17.30
CA ARG A 312 -19.88 -8.82 17.24
C ARG A 312 -19.20 -10.19 17.45
N GLY A 313 -18.28 -10.56 16.56
CA GLY A 313 -17.47 -11.77 16.74
C GLY A 313 -16.52 -11.67 17.93
N PRO A 314 -15.90 -12.81 18.33
CA PRO A 314 -14.90 -12.83 19.39
C PRO A 314 -13.76 -11.84 19.13
N VAL A 315 -13.25 -11.23 20.20
CA VAL A 315 -12.04 -10.39 20.13
C VAL A 315 -10.85 -11.31 19.89
N LEU A 316 -10.14 -11.07 18.80
CA LEU A 316 -8.94 -11.80 18.41
C LEU A 316 -7.65 -11.09 18.87
N ALA A 317 -7.69 -9.76 18.98
CA ALA A 317 -6.61 -8.96 19.53
C ALA A 317 -7.13 -7.60 20.02
N GLU A 318 -6.48 -7.03 21.03
CA GLU A 318 -6.70 -5.65 21.48
C GLU A 318 -5.36 -4.89 21.51
N LEU A 319 -5.33 -3.70 20.95
CA LEU A 319 -4.19 -2.79 20.94
C LEU A 319 -4.53 -1.52 21.72
N GLY A 320 -3.70 -1.20 22.70
CA GLY A 320 -3.84 0.01 23.51
C GLY A 320 -3.98 -0.29 25.00
N PRO A 321 -4.35 0.73 25.80
CA PRO A 321 -4.75 2.07 25.37
C PRO A 321 -3.58 2.87 24.77
N HIS A 322 -3.86 3.58 23.68
CA HIS A 322 -2.97 4.59 23.11
C HIS A 322 -3.48 5.96 23.52
N ARG A 323 -2.78 6.60 24.45
CA ARG A 323 -3.09 7.93 24.96
C ARG A 323 -2.29 8.98 24.19
N VAL A 324 -2.98 9.94 23.59
CA VAL A 324 -2.37 11.14 23.02
C VAL A 324 -2.83 12.33 23.81
N GLU A 325 -1.89 13.19 24.21
CA GLU A 325 -2.17 14.42 24.95
C GLU A 325 -1.66 15.63 24.17
N GLN A 326 -2.39 16.75 24.22
CA GLN A 326 -2.00 17.99 23.57
C GLN A 326 -2.42 19.19 24.42
N MET A 327 -1.61 20.25 24.41
CA MET A 327 -2.00 21.56 24.93
C MET A 327 -2.81 22.29 23.87
N VAL A 328 -3.99 22.79 24.24
CA VAL A 328 -4.88 23.58 23.38
C VAL A 328 -5.02 24.96 23.99
N THR A 329 -4.82 26.00 23.18
CA THR A 329 -4.99 27.39 23.61
C THR A 329 -6.46 27.75 23.56
N VAL A 330 -6.99 28.35 24.63
CA VAL A 330 -8.35 28.85 24.66
C VAL A 330 -8.33 30.33 24.32
N LEU A 331 -9.01 30.69 23.23
CA LEU A 331 -9.14 32.06 22.74
C LEU A 331 -10.33 32.75 23.41
N PRO A 332 -10.33 34.09 23.54
CA PRO A 332 -11.49 34.82 24.01
C PRO A 332 -12.76 34.50 23.20
N PRO A 333 -13.97 34.55 23.82
CA PRO A 333 -15.22 34.29 23.12
C PRO A 333 -15.37 35.11 21.84
N GLY A 334 -15.88 34.49 20.77
CA GLY A 334 -16.05 35.14 19.46
C GLY A 334 -14.77 35.35 18.65
N THR A 335 -13.59 34.94 19.15
CA THR A 335 -12.36 34.96 18.36
C THR A 335 -12.43 33.88 17.28
N PRO A 336 -12.29 34.22 15.98
CA PRO A 336 -12.31 33.23 14.92
C PRO A 336 -11.07 32.33 15.01
N VAL A 337 -11.28 31.01 15.00
CA VAL A 337 -10.18 30.03 15.00
C VAL A 337 -9.74 29.63 13.59
N VAL A 338 -10.64 29.84 12.63
CA VAL A 338 -10.36 29.61 11.22
C VAL A 338 -10.35 30.95 10.52
N SER A 339 -9.22 31.27 9.88
CA SER A 339 -9.13 32.48 9.05
C SER A 339 -9.57 32.19 7.62
N MET A 340 -10.30 33.13 7.02
CA MET A 340 -10.62 33.10 5.60
C MET A 340 -9.47 33.72 4.79
N ILE A 341 -9.06 33.07 3.70
CA ILE A 341 -8.05 33.56 2.75
C ILE A 341 -8.76 34.06 1.49
N THR A 342 -8.68 35.35 1.23
CA THR A 342 -9.22 35.99 0.02
C THR A 342 -8.17 36.07 -1.09
N ASP A 343 -7.58 34.93 -1.46
CA ASP A 343 -6.60 34.82 -2.54
C ASP A 343 -7.29 34.33 -3.81
N GLU A 344 -7.52 35.24 -4.76
CA GLU A 344 -8.22 34.94 -6.02
C GLU A 344 -7.45 33.92 -6.88
N THR A 345 -6.12 33.85 -6.78
CA THR A 345 -5.35 32.84 -7.53
C THR A 345 -5.64 31.45 -6.99
N ALA A 346 -5.64 31.30 -5.65
CA ALA A 346 -6.01 30.04 -5.02
C ALA A 346 -7.48 29.66 -5.28
N ALA A 347 -8.39 30.64 -5.25
CA ALA A 347 -9.80 30.42 -5.58
C ALA A 347 -9.98 29.95 -7.03
N ALA A 348 -9.31 30.59 -8.00
CA ALA A 348 -9.33 30.22 -9.40
C ALA A 348 -8.77 28.81 -9.65
N ASP A 349 -7.66 28.43 -8.99
CA ASP A 349 -7.09 27.08 -9.06
C ASP A 349 -8.11 26.03 -8.57
N ILE A 350 -8.80 26.31 -7.45
CA ILE A 350 -9.85 25.44 -6.92
C ILE A 350 -11.02 25.33 -7.89
N ARG A 351 -11.51 26.45 -8.44
CA ARG A 351 -12.60 26.47 -9.45
C ARG A 351 -12.24 25.60 -10.65
N SER A 352 -10.99 25.66 -11.12
CA SER A 352 -10.54 24.91 -12.31
C SER A 352 -10.47 23.39 -12.12
N THR A 353 -10.40 22.91 -10.87
CA THR A 353 -10.20 21.49 -10.55
C THR A 353 -11.37 20.85 -9.79
N ALA A 354 -12.31 21.66 -9.29
CA ALA A 354 -13.48 21.17 -8.57
C ALA A 354 -14.45 20.43 -9.50
N GLN A 355 -14.88 19.25 -9.05
CA GLN A 355 -15.83 18.39 -9.76
C GLN A 355 -16.94 17.90 -8.83
N LEU A 356 -18.16 17.83 -9.33
CA LEU A 356 -19.30 17.23 -8.66
C LEU A 356 -19.74 15.98 -9.42
N SER A 357 -19.95 14.87 -8.70
CA SER A 357 -20.49 13.66 -9.34
C SER A 357 -21.98 13.82 -9.63
N THR A 358 -22.49 13.01 -10.55
CA THR A 358 -23.91 12.67 -10.62
C THR A 358 -24.51 12.45 -9.23
N LEU A 359 -25.69 13.04 -8.98
CA LEU A 359 -26.47 12.76 -7.79
C LEU A 359 -27.25 11.47 -8.02
N PHE A 360 -26.98 10.47 -7.18
CA PHE A 360 -27.69 9.20 -7.20
C PHE A 360 -28.73 9.16 -6.08
N LEU A 361 -29.98 8.91 -6.45
CA LEU A 361 -31.11 8.74 -5.54
C LEU A 361 -31.58 7.27 -5.63
N PRO A 362 -31.48 6.50 -4.54
CA PRO A 362 -32.01 5.14 -4.53
C PRO A 362 -33.53 5.15 -4.68
N THR A 363 -34.06 4.21 -5.46
CA THR A 363 -35.49 3.95 -5.61
C THR A 363 -35.99 2.98 -4.53
N ASP A 364 -37.27 3.07 -4.17
CA ASP A 364 -37.88 2.31 -3.07
C ASP A 364 -37.98 0.78 -3.32
N GLU A 365 -37.65 0.29 -4.53
CA GLU A 365 -37.78 -1.14 -4.87
C GLU A 365 -36.81 -2.05 -4.09
N HIS A 366 -35.79 -1.46 -3.43
CA HIS A 366 -34.85 -2.19 -2.56
C HIS A 366 -34.69 -1.53 -1.18
N PRO A 367 -35.65 -1.73 -0.25
CA PRO A 367 -35.59 -1.14 1.10
C PRO A 367 -34.39 -1.65 1.92
N GLU A 368 -33.82 -2.81 1.58
CA GLU A 368 -32.55 -3.32 2.13
C GLU A 368 -31.31 -2.57 1.62
N ALA A 369 -31.37 -1.99 0.42
CA ALA A 369 -30.27 -1.25 -0.20
C ALA A 369 -30.37 0.26 0.07
N ARG A 370 -30.89 0.66 1.25
CA ARG A 370 -30.88 2.04 1.75
C ARG A 370 -29.44 2.53 2.00
N TYR A 371 -28.65 2.61 0.94
CA TYR A 371 -27.64 3.63 0.86
C TYR A 371 -28.41 4.95 0.92
N PRO A 372 -28.20 5.77 1.95
CA PRO A 372 -28.81 7.08 1.94
C PRO A 372 -28.32 7.83 0.69
N ALA A 373 -29.19 8.66 0.11
CA ALA A 373 -28.82 9.52 -1.02
C ALA A 373 -27.41 10.07 -0.79
N SER A 374 -26.49 9.79 -1.71
CA SER A 374 -25.09 10.15 -1.52
C SER A 374 -24.65 10.99 -2.69
N LEU A 375 -24.23 12.22 -2.40
CA LEU A 375 -23.65 13.12 -3.36
C LEU A 375 -22.15 13.17 -3.13
N GLN A 376 -21.35 12.87 -4.16
CA GLN A 376 -19.90 12.93 -4.05
C GLN A 376 -19.37 14.20 -4.69
N ILE A 377 -18.81 15.09 -3.87
CA ILE A 377 -18.01 16.19 -4.37
C ILE A 377 -16.56 15.74 -4.41
N ARG A 378 -15.94 15.81 -5.59
CA ARG A 378 -14.49 15.71 -5.71
C ARG A 378 -13.93 17.12 -5.71
N LEU A 379 -13.39 17.50 -4.57
CA LEU A 379 -12.65 18.74 -4.43
C LEU A 379 -11.18 18.38 -4.45
N SER A 380 -10.44 18.97 -5.40
CA SER A 380 -9.00 18.94 -5.37
C SER A 380 -8.54 20.31 -4.89
N ALA A 381 -7.93 20.35 -3.72
CA ALA A 381 -7.07 21.46 -3.38
C ALA A 381 -5.67 21.00 -3.81
N PRO A 382 -5.18 21.31 -5.04
CA PRO A 382 -3.73 21.26 -5.24
C PRO A 382 -3.11 22.05 -4.09
N THR A 383 -1.92 21.68 -3.59
CA THR A 383 -1.20 22.51 -2.62
C THR A 383 -1.08 23.91 -3.21
N THR A 384 -2.01 24.79 -2.87
CA THR A 384 -2.02 26.15 -3.36
C THR A 384 -0.84 26.83 -2.69
N THR A 385 -0.19 27.75 -3.38
CA THR A 385 0.83 28.61 -2.78
C THR A 385 0.28 29.35 -1.55
N ALA A 386 -1.04 29.57 -1.49
CA ALA A 386 -1.75 30.18 -0.36
C ALA A 386 -1.87 29.29 0.89
N GLY A 387 -1.69 27.98 0.76
CA GLY A 387 -1.68 27.03 1.88
C GLY A 387 -3.03 26.85 2.59
N GLY A 388 -4.15 27.14 1.93
CA GLY A 388 -5.50 27.04 2.48
C GLY A 388 -6.20 25.70 2.22
N ALA A 389 -7.07 25.29 3.14
CA ALA A 389 -8.00 24.18 2.93
C ALA A 389 -9.26 24.66 2.20
N ILE A 390 -10.09 23.73 1.71
CA ILE A 390 -11.44 24.02 1.21
C ILE A 390 -12.42 23.51 2.25
N SER A 391 -13.25 24.38 2.82
CA SER A 391 -14.31 23.95 3.73
C SER A 391 -15.52 24.83 3.52
N GLY A 392 -16.68 24.20 3.40
CA GLY A 392 -17.86 24.92 2.95
C GLY A 392 -19.14 24.12 3.05
N THR A 393 -20.23 24.79 2.73
CA THR A 393 -21.57 24.24 2.70
C THR A 393 -22.02 24.09 1.25
N LEU A 394 -22.56 22.92 0.92
CA LEU A 394 -23.20 22.63 -0.36
C LEU A 394 -24.69 22.93 -0.29
N TYR A 395 -25.20 23.60 -1.32
CA TYR A 395 -26.59 23.97 -1.51
C TYR A 395 -27.12 23.39 -2.83
N LEU A 396 -28.35 22.88 -2.81
CA LEU A 396 -29.16 22.61 -3.99
C LEU A 396 -29.91 23.89 -4.36
N ILE A 397 -29.87 24.27 -5.63
CA ILE A 397 -30.66 25.39 -6.15
C ILE A 397 -31.96 24.83 -6.75
N ASN A 398 -33.10 25.26 -6.22
CA ASN A 398 -34.41 24.91 -6.77
C ASN A 398 -35.27 26.17 -6.89
N ASP A 399 -35.71 26.49 -8.11
CA ASP A 399 -36.53 27.66 -8.42
C ASP A 399 -35.95 28.98 -7.89
N GLY A 400 -34.62 29.12 -7.98
CA GLY A 400 -33.86 30.28 -7.50
C GLY A 400 -33.62 30.32 -5.99
N ALA A 401 -34.21 29.41 -5.22
CA ALA A 401 -33.97 29.27 -3.79
C ALA A 401 -32.84 28.28 -3.48
N GLU A 402 -32.11 28.53 -2.40
CA GLU A 402 -31.01 27.68 -1.97
C GLU A 402 -31.41 26.78 -0.80
N HIS A 403 -31.08 25.50 -0.92
CA HIS A 403 -31.40 24.48 0.07
C HIS A 403 -30.12 23.80 0.54
N ARG A 404 -29.74 24.03 1.80
CA ARG A 404 -28.55 23.43 2.39
C ARG A 404 -28.62 21.91 2.36
N LEU A 405 -27.62 21.26 1.77
CA LEU A 405 -27.47 19.80 1.71
C LEU A 405 -26.53 19.26 2.78
N GLY A 406 -25.43 19.96 3.05
CA GLY A 406 -24.46 19.54 4.06
C GLY A 406 -23.17 20.32 3.93
N SER A 407 -22.19 19.99 4.75
CA SER A 407 -20.86 20.60 4.70
C SER A 407 -19.80 19.59 4.30
N ALA A 408 -18.80 20.05 3.56
CA ALA A 408 -17.63 19.28 3.19
C ALA A 408 -16.36 20.03 3.59
N SER A 409 -15.27 19.31 3.83
CA SER A 409 -13.98 19.87 4.22
C SER A 409 -12.87 19.03 3.63
N VAL A 410 -11.91 19.68 2.98
CA VAL A 410 -10.74 19.10 2.32
C VAL A 410 -9.50 19.82 2.87
N PRO A 411 -8.66 19.14 3.65
CA PRO A 411 -7.41 19.70 4.13
C PRO A 411 -6.50 20.14 2.98
N ASN A 412 -5.63 21.11 3.23
CA ASN A 412 -4.68 21.61 2.24
C ASN A 412 -3.80 20.47 1.67
N GLY A 413 -3.60 20.46 0.35
CA GLY A 413 -2.79 19.46 -0.36
C GLY A 413 -3.43 18.09 -0.50
N ALA A 414 -4.70 17.94 -0.09
CA ALA A 414 -5.45 16.71 -0.28
C ALA A 414 -6.35 16.81 -1.52
N SER A 415 -6.42 15.72 -2.28
CA SER A 415 -7.47 15.49 -3.26
C SER A 415 -8.38 14.40 -2.70
N ILE A 416 -9.59 14.77 -2.28
CA ILE A 416 -10.52 13.82 -1.67
C ILE A 416 -11.87 13.88 -2.35
N THR A 417 -12.53 12.72 -2.37
CA THR A 417 -13.94 12.64 -2.72
C THR A 417 -14.73 12.67 -1.41
N VAL A 418 -15.47 13.75 -1.18
CA VAL A 418 -16.33 13.90 0.00
C VAL A 418 -17.73 13.43 -0.37
N SER A 419 -18.22 12.40 0.32
CA SER A 419 -19.63 12.02 0.28
C SER A 419 -20.42 12.86 1.26
N ILE A 420 -21.38 13.62 0.74
CA ILE A 420 -22.40 14.29 1.55
C ILE A 420 -23.64 13.42 1.51
N ASN A 421 -24.12 13.07 2.69
CA ASN A 421 -25.44 12.49 2.88
C ASN A 421 -26.39 13.61 3.33
N PRO A 422 -27.28 14.09 2.46
CA PRO A 422 -28.13 15.22 2.77
C PRO A 422 -29.17 14.92 3.86
N LEU A 423 -29.49 13.64 4.09
CA LEU A 423 -30.59 13.21 4.95
C LEU A 423 -30.13 12.82 6.37
N LEU A 424 -28.83 12.60 6.59
CA LEU A 424 -28.33 12.09 7.87
C LEU A 424 -28.41 13.14 8.99
N GLY A 425 -28.98 12.74 10.12
CA GLY A 425 -28.95 13.54 11.35
C GLY A 425 -29.83 14.79 11.35
N ARG A 426 -30.75 14.91 10.38
CA ARG A 426 -31.71 16.01 10.31
C ARG A 426 -33.01 15.70 11.05
N PRO A 427 -33.74 16.73 11.54
CA PRO A 427 -35.13 16.56 11.93
C PRO A 427 -35.96 15.95 10.80
N GLN A 428 -36.91 15.07 11.13
CA GLN A 428 -37.73 14.36 10.14
C GLN A 428 -38.38 15.31 9.12
N GLN A 429 -38.90 16.46 9.57
CA GLN A 429 -39.52 17.45 8.69
C GLN A 429 -38.55 18.03 7.65
N ASP A 430 -37.28 18.23 8.02
CA ASP A 430 -36.25 18.71 7.10
C ASP A 430 -35.85 17.61 6.11
N THR A 431 -35.81 16.36 6.57
CA THR A 431 -35.56 15.18 5.74
C THR A 431 -36.65 15.02 4.68
N GLU A 432 -37.93 15.03 5.06
CA GLU A 432 -39.07 14.91 4.13
C GLU A 432 -39.10 16.04 3.11
N ARG A 433 -38.85 17.28 3.56
CA ARG A 433 -38.74 18.43 2.66
C ARG A 433 -37.60 18.27 1.66
N LEU A 434 -36.45 17.78 2.11
CA LEU A 434 -35.28 17.64 1.26
C LEU A 434 -35.42 16.47 0.29
N GLU A 435 -36.02 15.35 0.71
CA GLU A 435 -36.40 14.25 -0.18
C GLU A 435 -37.34 14.71 -1.29
N SER A 436 -38.36 15.53 -0.96
CA SER A 436 -39.25 16.11 -1.96
C SER A 436 -38.51 16.95 -3.00
N LEU A 437 -37.54 17.77 -2.57
CA LEU A 437 -36.70 18.58 -3.47
C LEU A 437 -35.78 17.71 -4.35
N LEU A 438 -35.18 16.67 -3.78
CA LEU A 438 -34.31 15.75 -4.50
C LEU A 438 -35.11 14.93 -5.52
N ASN A 439 -36.33 14.50 -5.19
CA ASN A 439 -37.24 13.83 -6.11
C ASN A 439 -37.69 14.75 -7.25
N ALA A 440 -37.97 16.04 -6.95
CA ALA A 440 -38.26 17.03 -7.99
C ALA A 440 -37.07 17.25 -8.93
N ALA A 441 -35.84 17.28 -8.40
CA ALA A 441 -34.62 17.30 -9.19
C ALA A 441 -34.45 16.04 -10.05
N ALA A 442 -34.73 14.86 -9.51
CA ALA A 442 -34.71 13.59 -10.24
C ALA A 442 -35.69 13.59 -11.42
N ASN A 443 -36.91 14.10 -11.21
CA ASN A 443 -37.92 14.21 -12.25
C ASN A 443 -37.50 15.15 -13.41
N ARG A 444 -36.66 16.14 -13.13
CA ARG A 444 -36.05 17.00 -14.16
C ARG A 444 -34.84 16.36 -14.83
N GLY A 445 -34.27 15.30 -14.25
CA GLY A 445 -33.04 14.65 -14.69
C GLY A 445 -31.75 15.42 -14.39
N GLN A 446 -31.85 16.64 -13.84
CA GLN A 446 -30.71 17.51 -13.56
C GLN A 446 -31.04 18.52 -12.45
N ALA A 447 -29.98 19.05 -11.80
CA ALA A 447 -30.09 20.12 -10.82
C ALA A 447 -28.83 20.99 -10.74
N ASP A 448 -29.00 22.20 -10.23
CA ASP A 448 -27.91 23.13 -9.98
C ASP A 448 -27.47 23.06 -8.51
N PHE A 449 -26.17 23.18 -8.29
CA PHE A 449 -25.58 23.16 -6.97
C PHE A 449 -24.62 24.33 -6.78
N VAL A 450 -24.55 24.84 -5.56
CA VAL A 450 -23.56 25.86 -5.16
C VAL A 450 -22.86 25.38 -3.91
N PHE A 451 -21.53 25.36 -3.93
CA PHE A 451 -20.70 25.18 -2.76
C PHE A 451 -20.13 26.55 -2.36
N ARG A 452 -20.36 26.97 -1.12
CA ARG A 452 -19.76 28.19 -0.57
C ARG A 452 -18.84 27.88 0.58
N SER A 453 -17.69 28.53 0.57
CA SER A 453 -16.75 28.47 1.68
C SER A 453 -17.40 28.95 2.98
N ASP A 454 -17.16 28.22 4.06
CA ASP A 454 -17.81 28.42 5.35
C ASP A 454 -16.81 28.13 6.47
N VAL A 455 -16.36 29.19 7.14
CA VAL A 455 -15.43 29.07 8.28
C VAL A 455 -16.02 28.26 9.43
N ASN A 456 -17.35 28.25 9.61
CA ASN A 456 -18.00 27.46 10.66
C ASN A 456 -18.05 25.97 10.32
N ALA A 457 -18.05 25.62 9.03
CA ALA A 457 -17.87 24.22 8.64
C ALA A 457 -16.45 23.75 9.01
N ALA A 458 -15.46 24.62 8.82
CA ALA A 458 -14.06 24.33 9.12
C ALA A 458 -13.74 24.26 10.60
N THR A 459 -14.42 25.02 11.47
CA THR A 459 -14.18 24.96 12.92
C THR A 459 -14.41 23.57 13.49
N ASN A 460 -15.20 22.73 12.82
CA ASN A 460 -15.44 21.34 13.19
C ASN A 460 -14.34 20.38 12.70
N ASP A 461 -13.33 20.83 11.95
CA ASP A 461 -12.20 20.01 11.51
C ASP A 461 -10.91 20.43 12.20
N ALA A 462 -10.22 19.50 12.87
CA ALA A 462 -8.97 19.79 13.57
C ALA A 462 -7.80 20.10 12.63
N LEU A 463 -7.90 19.75 11.35
CA LEU A 463 -6.83 19.92 10.35
C LEU A 463 -6.91 21.23 9.57
N ILE A 464 -7.90 22.08 9.85
CA ILE A 464 -8.18 23.28 9.06
C ILE A 464 -8.08 24.54 9.92
N ASP A 465 -7.01 25.29 9.71
CA ASP A 465 -6.79 26.61 10.32
C ASP A 465 -7.12 27.76 9.37
N LYS A 466 -7.11 27.49 8.05
CA LYS A 466 -7.40 28.48 7.02
C LYS A 466 -8.27 27.90 5.93
N VAL A 467 -9.25 28.68 5.47
CA VAL A 467 -10.16 28.31 4.38
C VAL A 467 -10.02 29.32 3.25
N VAL A 468 -9.80 28.84 2.03
CA VAL A 468 -9.84 29.72 0.85
C VAL A 468 -11.28 30.16 0.62
N ASP A 469 -11.51 31.46 0.45
CA ASP A 469 -12.81 32.00 0.08
C ASP A 469 -13.10 31.67 -1.38
N VAL A 470 -13.99 30.71 -1.60
CA VAL A 470 -14.40 30.29 -2.94
C VAL A 470 -15.88 29.93 -2.96
N THR A 471 -16.54 30.35 -4.03
CA THR A 471 -17.88 29.88 -4.41
C THR A 471 -17.75 29.05 -5.69
N LEU A 472 -18.29 27.83 -5.66
CA LEU A 472 -18.29 26.91 -6.80
C LEU A 472 -19.73 26.66 -7.22
N ARG A 473 -20.06 26.95 -8.47
CA ARG A 473 -21.37 26.67 -9.05
C ARG A 473 -21.26 25.48 -10.00
N PHE A 474 -22.17 24.52 -9.90
CA PHE A 474 -22.27 23.37 -10.77
C PHE A 474 -23.65 23.38 -11.40
N ASN A 475 -23.74 23.63 -12.70
CA ASN A 475 -25.02 23.70 -13.42
C ASN A 475 -25.33 22.35 -14.07
N ASP A 476 -26.61 22.06 -14.24
CA ASP A 476 -27.10 20.89 -15.00
C ASP A 476 -26.49 19.55 -14.54
N VAL A 477 -26.25 19.40 -13.24
CA VAL A 477 -25.65 18.18 -12.69
C VAL A 477 -26.66 17.06 -12.78
N PRO A 478 -26.35 15.93 -13.45
CA PRO A 478 -27.31 14.86 -13.66
C PRO A 478 -27.81 14.30 -12.33
N VAL A 479 -29.12 14.12 -12.23
CA VAL A 479 -29.78 13.49 -11.08
C VAL A 479 -30.48 12.23 -11.58
N ILE A 480 -30.03 11.08 -11.09
CA ILE A 480 -30.50 9.78 -11.55
C ILE A 480 -31.15 9.05 -10.38
N ALA A 481 -32.45 8.76 -10.54
CA ALA A 481 -33.15 7.77 -9.74
C ALA A 481 -32.99 6.40 -10.40
N ALA A 482 -32.28 5.48 -9.76
CA ALA A 482 -32.07 4.13 -10.29
C ALA A 482 -31.78 3.12 -9.17
N ASP A 483 -32.06 1.85 -9.43
CA ASP A 483 -31.77 0.77 -8.47
C ASP A 483 -30.28 0.45 -8.37
N THR A 484 -29.51 0.80 -9.41
CA THR A 484 -28.05 0.59 -9.46
C THR A 484 -27.32 1.90 -9.75
N PRO A 485 -26.20 2.17 -9.08
CA PRO A 485 -25.44 3.38 -9.30
C PRO A 485 -24.87 3.38 -10.73
N PRO A 486 -25.21 4.37 -11.57
CA PRO A 486 -24.68 4.47 -12.92
C PRO A 486 -23.17 4.77 -12.89
N PRO A 487 -22.46 4.61 -14.03
CA PRO A 487 -21.09 5.10 -14.16
C PRO A 487 -21.02 6.57 -13.74
N LYS A 488 -20.06 6.92 -12.87
CA LYS A 488 -19.92 8.28 -12.35
C LYS A 488 -19.59 9.25 -13.49
N VAL A 489 -20.46 10.22 -13.73
CA VAL A 489 -20.18 11.38 -14.57
C VAL A 489 -19.72 12.51 -13.63
N TRP A 490 -18.61 13.16 -13.98
CA TRP A 490 -18.04 14.29 -13.22
C TRP A 490 -18.32 15.59 -13.96
N ILE A 491 -18.91 16.55 -13.26
CA ILE A 491 -19.25 17.87 -13.78
C ILE A 491 -18.29 18.89 -13.15
N ASN A 492 -17.59 19.66 -13.99
CA ASN A 492 -16.69 20.72 -13.51
C ASN A 492 -17.51 21.91 -12.97
N ALA A 493 -16.91 22.69 -12.07
CA ALA A 493 -17.49 23.98 -11.70
C ALA A 493 -17.59 24.90 -12.94
N ALA A 494 -18.71 25.62 -13.06
CA ALA A 494 -18.92 26.64 -14.06
C ALA A 494 -17.97 27.83 -13.80
N PRO A 495 -17.46 28.50 -14.85
CA PRO A 495 -16.79 29.78 -14.67
C PRO A 495 -17.76 30.79 -14.04
N GLU A 496 -17.23 31.70 -13.23
CA GLU A 496 -18.00 32.80 -12.66
C GLU A 496 -18.45 33.70 -13.84
N GLU A 497 -19.77 33.86 -14.01
CA GLU A 497 -20.29 34.83 -14.98
C GLU A 497 -19.94 36.24 -14.48
N GLU A 498 -19.09 36.96 -15.24
CA GLU A 498 -18.70 38.36 -14.96
C GLU A 498 -19.90 39.32 -14.95
#